data_AF-A0A7S4HSA1-F1
#
_entry.id   AF-A0A7S4HSA1-F1
#
_cell.length_a   1.000
_cell.length_b   1.000
_cell.length_c   1.000
_cell.angle_alpha   90.00
_cell.angle_beta   90.00
_cell.angle_gamma   90.00
#
_symmetry.space_group_name_H-M   'P 1'
#
loop_
_entity.id
_entity.type
_entity.pdbx_description
1 polymer ?
#
loop_
_entity_poly.entity_id
_entity_poly.type
_entity_poly.pdbx_seq_one_letter_code
_entity_poly.pdbx_strand_id
1 'polypeptide(L)'
;LECAAGQYKGVDEATLAVSCVVCPKDSYCVSNRLYPCPGGTHTDDVGAIKCVANADSAATIVIAVLGSIVGVIFFGGLYVGGKKFYKQYKAALLAQKENHEAKLKRLATAAKGVTSVNFSVCFVPFQQFEKHEKLLNHEEVRQRGDIITLDTYEHVLAFSAKFPTMFISHQWLGVHEPDPNNRHYRAMVAGIKAMCIKHKIPEESLFIWVDYMSIPQVNPKLRELSISSLAVYSSVLQYFLIIAPNCIHYDKQIKVDTDTYQKRGWCRMEQWARMTVGGLEGMFMFDEVELKPLKDPKWFMDSIHVFEGDFTDPADKQKLVDTSIGLWAHTMMEHQNLLTSSTKRDQGPDETVYSLIQQHKSTVFPKAYFGDLVDMLESNLPYVAEQQKVGKDGKGMDGDILFPHELLFLSEGSSPNRKLTLKRDSTVFALHAMIRANTANVTADLDA
;
A
#
# COMPACT_ATOMS: atom_id res chain seq x y z
N LEU A 1 53.51 -83.07 -54.77
CA LEU A 1 53.48 -82.22 -53.56
C LEU A 1 52.72 -80.95 -53.91
N GLU A 2 51.47 -80.86 -53.47
CA GLU A 2 50.69 -79.61 -53.45
C GLU A 2 50.82 -79.02 -52.05
N CYS A 3 50.98 -77.70 -51.95
CA CYS A 3 51.08 -77.02 -50.67
C CYS A 3 49.69 -76.82 -50.04
N ALA A 4 49.65 -76.68 -48.72
CA ALA A 4 48.39 -76.42 -48.01
C ALA A 4 47.82 -75.03 -48.38
N ALA A 5 46.52 -74.84 -48.17
CA ALA A 5 45.87 -73.54 -48.37
C ALA A 5 46.61 -72.44 -47.58
N GLY A 6 46.90 -71.32 -48.24
CA GLY A 6 47.71 -70.23 -47.65
C GLY A 6 49.22 -70.40 -47.84
N GLN A 7 49.68 -71.37 -48.63
CA GLN A 7 51.09 -71.55 -48.98
C GLN A 7 51.31 -71.54 -50.50
N TYR A 8 52.53 -71.18 -50.92
CA TYR A 8 52.96 -71.24 -52.32
C TYR A 8 54.29 -72.01 -52.45
N LYS A 9 54.61 -72.45 -53.68
CA LYS A 9 55.89 -73.10 -53.94
C LYS A 9 56.97 -72.04 -54.10
N GLY A 10 57.79 -71.88 -53.07
CA GLY A 10 59.01 -71.09 -53.10
C GLY A 10 60.21 -71.98 -53.41
N VAL A 11 61.22 -71.42 -54.06
CA VAL A 11 62.54 -72.06 -54.11
C VAL A 11 63.33 -71.49 -52.95
N ASP A 12 63.83 -72.34 -52.07
CA ASP A 12 64.77 -71.91 -51.04
C ASP A 12 66.13 -71.62 -51.72
N GLU A 13 66.54 -70.35 -51.73
CA GLU A 13 67.77 -69.91 -52.39
C GLU A 13 69.04 -70.59 -51.83
N ALA A 14 69.01 -71.10 -50.59
CA ALA A 14 70.16 -71.75 -49.98
C ALA A 14 70.33 -73.21 -50.42
N THR A 15 69.23 -73.91 -50.72
CA THR A 15 69.23 -75.36 -50.99
C THR A 15 68.78 -75.72 -52.40
N LEU A 16 68.27 -74.75 -53.17
CA LEU A 16 67.62 -74.94 -54.48
C LEU A 16 66.46 -75.94 -54.45
N ALA A 17 65.98 -76.32 -53.26
CA ALA A 17 64.86 -77.22 -53.08
C ALA A 17 63.53 -76.45 -53.13
N VAL A 18 62.52 -77.02 -53.79
CA VAL A 18 61.17 -76.47 -53.81
C VAL A 18 60.48 -76.81 -52.49
N SER A 19 60.12 -75.80 -51.70
CA SER A 19 59.42 -75.95 -50.43
C SER A 19 58.13 -75.12 -50.40
N CYS A 20 57.20 -75.50 -49.51
CA CYS A 20 55.95 -74.77 -49.32
C CYS A 20 56.16 -73.64 -48.33
N VAL A 21 56.07 -72.40 -48.79
CA VAL A 21 56.28 -71.18 -47.99
C VAL A 21 54.92 -70.55 -47.69
N VAL A 22 54.72 -70.05 -46.46
CA VAL A 22 53.49 -69.35 -46.06
C VAL A 22 53.38 -68.04 -46.82
N CYS A 23 52.16 -67.72 -47.28
CA CYS A 23 51.90 -66.49 -48.00
C CYS A 23 52.25 -65.27 -47.12
N PRO A 24 53.12 -64.36 -47.59
CA PRO A 24 53.43 -63.12 -46.86
C PRO A 24 52.21 -62.19 -46.82
N LYS A 25 52.26 -61.19 -45.93
CA LYS A 25 51.24 -60.14 -45.84
C LYS A 25 51.10 -59.39 -47.17
N ASP A 26 49.93 -58.80 -47.40
CA ASP A 26 49.54 -58.08 -48.62
C ASP A 26 49.59 -58.93 -49.90
N SER A 27 49.55 -60.25 -49.72
CA SER A 27 49.47 -61.22 -50.80
C SER A 27 48.47 -62.31 -50.44
N TYR A 28 48.01 -63.04 -51.45
CA TYR A 28 47.19 -64.23 -51.29
C TYR A 28 47.70 -65.36 -52.18
N CYS A 29 47.55 -66.59 -51.70
CA CYS A 29 48.12 -67.76 -52.34
C CYS A 29 47.01 -68.71 -52.79
N VAL A 30 46.88 -68.90 -54.11
CA VAL A 30 45.91 -69.82 -54.73
C VAL A 30 46.65 -70.71 -55.72
N SER A 31 46.39 -72.01 -55.66
CA SER A 31 46.98 -73.01 -56.57
C SER A 31 48.51 -72.97 -56.61
N ASN A 32 49.15 -72.89 -55.44
CA ASN A 32 50.61 -72.84 -55.26
C ASN A 32 51.32 -71.62 -55.87
N ARG A 33 50.60 -70.56 -56.25
CA ARG A 33 51.18 -69.31 -56.76
C ARG A 33 50.86 -68.14 -55.83
N LEU A 34 51.83 -67.25 -55.71
CA LEU A 34 51.73 -66.00 -54.96
C LEU A 34 51.14 -64.91 -55.87
N TYR A 35 50.09 -64.24 -55.40
CA TYR A 35 49.52 -63.07 -56.06
C TYR A 35 49.52 -61.90 -55.09
N PRO A 36 49.98 -60.70 -55.50
CA PRO A 36 49.82 -59.50 -54.69
C PRO A 36 48.33 -59.14 -54.59
N CYS A 37 47.92 -58.56 -53.46
CA CYS A 37 46.56 -58.09 -53.32
C CYS A 37 46.24 -56.98 -54.35
N PRO A 38 45.07 -57.03 -55.01
CA PRO A 38 44.62 -55.95 -55.89
C PRO A 38 44.53 -54.62 -55.14
N GLY A 39 44.84 -53.51 -55.82
CA GLY A 39 44.80 -52.17 -55.22
C GLY A 39 43.47 -51.90 -54.50
N GLY A 40 43.54 -51.51 -53.22
CA GLY A 40 42.38 -51.28 -52.35
C GLY A 40 41.98 -52.46 -51.47
N THR A 41 42.69 -53.59 -51.54
CA THR A 41 42.51 -54.76 -50.66
C THR A 41 43.82 -55.10 -49.95
N HIS A 42 43.75 -55.69 -48.76
CA HIS A 42 44.93 -56.11 -47.98
C HIS A 42 44.69 -57.43 -47.26
N THR A 43 45.74 -57.99 -46.67
CA THR A 43 45.69 -59.18 -45.79
C THR A 43 46.55 -58.94 -44.55
N ASP A 44 45.91 -58.85 -43.38
CA ASP A 44 46.62 -58.57 -42.12
C ASP A 44 47.39 -59.78 -41.59
N ASP A 45 47.00 -60.99 -42.01
CA ASP A 45 47.53 -62.27 -41.55
C ASP A 45 48.33 -63.00 -42.64
N VAL A 46 49.43 -63.65 -42.24
CA VAL A 46 50.21 -64.55 -43.10
C VAL A 46 49.39 -65.80 -43.43
N GLY A 47 49.45 -66.24 -44.68
CA GLY A 47 48.69 -67.41 -45.16
C GLY A 47 47.25 -67.13 -45.60
N ALA A 48 46.90 -65.88 -45.85
CA ALA A 48 45.58 -65.54 -46.37
C ALA A 48 45.32 -66.14 -47.77
N ILE A 49 44.11 -66.68 -47.97
CA ILE A 49 43.66 -67.28 -49.25
C ILE A 49 42.83 -66.31 -50.11
N LYS A 50 42.47 -65.14 -49.56
CA LYS A 50 41.75 -64.07 -50.24
C LYS A 50 42.13 -62.72 -49.61
N CYS A 51 42.19 -61.67 -50.42
CA CYS A 51 42.34 -60.31 -49.91
C CYS A 51 40.99 -59.78 -49.43
N VAL A 52 40.99 -59.01 -48.35
CA VAL A 52 39.80 -58.35 -47.84
C VAL A 52 39.81 -56.91 -48.35
N ALA A 53 38.72 -56.45 -48.95
CA ALA A 53 38.59 -55.04 -49.31
C ALA A 53 38.64 -54.20 -48.04
N ASN A 54 39.33 -53.06 -48.08
CA ASN A 54 39.25 -52.07 -47.01
C ASN A 54 37.78 -51.62 -46.88
N ALA A 55 37.02 -52.29 -46.03
CA ALA A 55 35.63 -51.96 -45.77
C ALA A 55 35.59 -50.65 -44.96
N ASP A 56 35.42 -49.55 -45.70
CA ASP A 56 34.83 -48.28 -45.30
C ASP A 56 35.35 -47.60 -44.02
N SER A 57 36.63 -47.22 -44.05
CA SER A 57 37.14 -46.13 -43.21
C SER A 57 36.40 -44.80 -43.49
N ALA A 58 35.91 -44.57 -44.71
CA ALA A 58 35.19 -43.36 -45.08
C ALA A 58 33.84 -43.19 -44.35
N ALA A 59 33.01 -44.25 -44.28
CA ALA A 59 31.70 -44.18 -43.63
C ALA A 59 31.84 -43.92 -42.11
N THR A 60 32.82 -44.55 -41.47
CA THR A 60 33.12 -44.36 -40.04
C THR A 60 33.58 -42.92 -39.76
N ILE A 61 34.44 -42.36 -40.62
CA ILE A 61 34.88 -40.96 -40.51
C ILE A 61 33.70 -40.00 -40.68
N VAL A 62 32.82 -40.22 -41.66
CA VAL A 62 31.65 -39.35 -41.90
C VAL A 62 30.69 -39.36 -40.70
N ILE A 63 30.40 -40.53 -40.13
CA ILE A 63 29.53 -40.64 -38.93
C ILE A 63 30.17 -39.93 -37.73
N ALA A 64 31.47 -40.10 -37.51
CA ALA A 64 32.18 -39.43 -36.42
C ALA A 64 32.15 -37.90 -36.57
N VAL A 65 32.37 -37.38 -37.78
CA VAL A 65 32.33 -35.94 -38.06
C VAL A 65 30.92 -35.37 -37.87
N LEU A 66 29.90 -36.00 -38.45
CA LEU A 66 28.51 -35.56 -38.29
C LEU A 66 28.05 -35.62 -36.82
N GLY A 67 28.41 -36.69 -36.11
CA GLY A 67 28.14 -36.83 -34.68
C GLY A 67 28.78 -35.72 -33.84
N SER A 68 30.03 -35.33 -34.16
CA SER A 68 30.71 -34.24 -33.48
C SER A 68 30.05 -32.87 -33.72
N ILE A 69 29.60 -32.60 -34.95
CA ILE A 69 28.89 -31.36 -35.29
C ILE A 69 27.55 -31.29 -34.56
N VAL A 70 26.77 -32.36 -34.58
CA VAL A 70 25.49 -32.44 -33.84
C VAL A 70 25.72 -32.27 -32.34
N GLY A 71 26.76 -32.90 -31.79
CA GLY A 71 27.16 -32.74 -30.40
C GLY A 71 27.47 -31.27 -30.05
N VAL A 72 28.29 -30.60 -30.85
CA VAL A 72 28.64 -29.19 -30.63
C VAL A 72 27.41 -28.28 -30.72
N ILE A 73 26.52 -28.49 -31.69
CA ILE A 73 25.28 -27.72 -31.82
C ILE A 73 24.37 -27.96 -30.61
N PHE A 74 24.22 -29.21 -30.18
CA PHE A 74 23.39 -29.56 -29.04
C PHE A 74 23.93 -28.96 -27.73
N PHE A 75 25.21 -29.16 -27.42
CA PHE A 75 25.84 -28.60 -26.22
C PHE A 75 25.91 -27.07 -26.27
N GLY A 76 26.17 -26.48 -27.44
CA GLY A 76 26.10 -25.04 -27.66
C GLY A 76 24.69 -24.49 -27.41
N GLY A 77 23.67 -25.18 -27.91
CA GLY A 77 22.26 -24.87 -27.66
C GLY A 77 21.88 -24.95 -26.18
N LEU A 78 22.29 -26.01 -25.49
CA LEU A 78 22.10 -26.17 -24.04
C LEU A 78 22.81 -25.09 -23.24
N TYR A 79 24.05 -24.73 -23.61
CA TYR A 79 24.80 -23.67 -22.95
C TYR A 79 24.13 -22.29 -23.14
N VAL A 80 23.73 -21.96 -24.37
CA VAL A 80 23.03 -20.71 -24.67
C VAL A 80 21.66 -20.67 -24.00
N GLY A 81 20.92 -21.78 -24.03
CA GLY A 81 19.63 -21.94 -23.36
C GLY A 81 19.74 -21.78 -21.84
N GLY A 82 20.70 -22.48 -21.22
CA GLY A 82 21.01 -22.39 -19.80
C GLY A 82 21.44 -20.98 -19.38
N LYS A 83 22.27 -20.30 -20.18
CA LYS A 83 22.67 -18.92 -19.94
C LYS A 83 21.49 -17.94 -20.04
N LYS A 84 20.60 -18.11 -21.03
CA LYS A 84 19.37 -17.31 -21.15
C LYS A 84 18.43 -17.56 -19.98
N PHE A 85 18.20 -18.82 -19.61
CA PHE A 85 17.38 -19.20 -18.47
C PHE A 85 17.93 -18.63 -17.16
N TYR A 86 19.23 -18.76 -16.90
CA TYR A 86 19.88 -18.18 -15.71
C TYR A 86 19.75 -16.66 -15.67
N LYS A 87 19.94 -15.97 -16.80
CA LYS A 87 19.76 -14.51 -16.89
C LYS A 87 18.31 -14.10 -16.60
N GLN A 88 17.33 -14.81 -17.15
CA GLN A 88 15.90 -14.56 -16.91
C GLN A 88 15.52 -14.84 -15.45
N TYR A 89 16.00 -15.95 -14.87
CA TYR A 89 15.79 -16.29 -13.47
C TYR A 89 16.38 -15.23 -12.53
N LYS A 90 17.62 -14.80 -12.77
CA LYS A 90 18.26 -13.73 -11.99
C LYS A 90 17.52 -12.41 -12.12
N ALA A 91 17.07 -12.05 -13.33
CA ALA A 91 16.28 -10.84 -13.56
C ALA A 91 14.91 -10.90 -12.85
N ALA A 92 14.24 -12.05 -12.87
CA ALA A 92 12.98 -12.27 -12.15
C ALA A 92 13.16 -12.16 -10.62
N LEU A 93 14.25 -12.74 -10.08
CA LEU A 93 14.59 -12.64 -8.66
C LEU A 93 14.88 -11.19 -8.24
N LEU A 94 15.61 -10.44 -9.07
CA LEU A 94 15.86 -9.01 -8.82
C LEU A 94 14.57 -8.19 -8.87
N ALA A 95 13.75 -8.40 -9.90
CA ALA A 95 12.46 -7.72 -10.03
C ALA A 95 11.51 -8.03 -8.87
N GLN A 96 11.52 -9.26 -8.35
CA GLN A 96 10.75 -9.64 -7.16
C GLN A 96 11.22 -8.89 -5.92
N LYS A 97 12.55 -8.75 -5.71
CA LYS A 97 13.12 -7.97 -4.61
C LYS A 97 12.76 -6.49 -4.73
N GLU A 98 12.95 -5.89 -5.90
CA GLU A 98 12.61 -4.49 -6.17
C GLU A 98 11.12 -4.22 -5.95
N ASN A 99 10.23 -5.11 -6.40
CA ASN A 99 8.80 -4.99 -6.16
C ASN A 99 8.45 -5.11 -4.68
N HIS A 100 9.09 -6.03 -3.95
CA HIS A 100 8.91 -6.18 -2.50
C HIS A 100 9.35 -4.91 -1.74
N GLU A 101 10.53 -4.37 -2.05
CA GLU A 101 11.03 -3.13 -1.47
C GLU A 101 10.13 -1.93 -1.80
N ALA A 102 9.65 -1.83 -3.04
CA ALA A 102 8.72 -0.78 -3.45
C ALA A 102 7.40 -0.84 -2.66
N LYS A 103 6.86 -2.04 -2.44
CA LYS A 103 5.66 -2.24 -1.59
C LYS A 103 5.92 -1.83 -0.15
N LEU A 104 7.03 -2.24 0.46
CA LEU A 104 7.39 -1.83 1.82
C LEU A 104 7.51 -0.31 1.94
N LYS A 105 8.13 0.35 0.96
CA LYS A 105 8.21 1.81 0.91
C LYS A 105 6.83 2.47 0.78
N ARG A 106 5.94 1.90 -0.03
CA ARG A 106 4.54 2.35 -0.15
C ARG A 106 3.81 2.23 1.19
N LEU A 107 3.93 1.10 1.89
CA LEU A 107 3.34 0.90 3.22
C LEU A 107 3.85 1.92 4.24
N ALA A 108 5.16 2.17 4.28
CA ALA A 108 5.74 3.18 5.15
C ALA A 108 5.24 4.60 4.82
N THR A 109 5.13 4.92 3.54
CA THR A 109 4.61 6.22 3.07
C THR A 109 3.12 6.39 3.44
N ALA A 110 2.31 5.36 3.22
CA ALA A 110 0.90 5.30 3.58
C ALA A 110 0.69 5.49 5.10
N ALA A 111 1.45 4.77 5.92
CA ALA A 111 1.42 4.91 7.37
C ALA A 111 1.82 6.32 7.83
N LYS A 112 2.81 6.95 7.20
CA LYS A 112 3.19 8.34 7.49
C LYS A 112 2.09 9.33 7.11
N GLY A 113 1.38 9.06 6.01
CA GLY A 113 0.32 9.89 5.42
C GLY A 113 -0.76 10.32 6.42
N VAL A 114 -1.17 9.42 7.32
CA VAL A 114 -2.21 9.69 8.33
C VAL A 114 -1.76 10.69 9.42
N THR A 115 -0.45 10.88 9.56
CA THR A 115 0.14 11.84 10.51
C THR A 115 0.88 12.98 9.80
N SER A 116 0.59 13.20 8.52
CA SER A 116 1.19 14.28 7.74
C SER A 116 0.12 15.06 7.01
N VAL A 117 0.12 16.37 7.18
CA VAL A 117 -0.79 17.28 6.51
C VAL A 117 -0.16 17.66 5.16
N ASN A 118 -0.65 17.10 4.05
CA ASN A 118 -0.15 17.45 2.71
C ASN A 118 -0.73 18.78 2.19
N PHE A 119 -1.81 19.25 2.81
CA PHE A 119 -2.41 20.54 2.55
C PHE A 119 -2.96 21.11 3.86
N SER A 120 -2.74 22.40 4.10
CA SER A 120 -3.07 23.08 5.35
C SER A 120 -4.51 22.87 5.80
N VAL A 121 -4.71 22.66 7.11
CA VAL A 121 -6.05 22.59 7.69
C VAL A 121 -6.65 23.99 7.72
N CYS A 122 -7.83 24.15 7.15
CA CYS A 122 -8.54 25.41 7.08
C CYS A 122 -9.77 25.35 8.00
N PHE A 123 -9.70 26.05 9.13
CA PHE A 123 -10.80 26.20 10.08
C PHE A 123 -11.57 27.49 9.84
N VAL A 124 -12.85 27.49 10.20
CA VAL A 124 -13.69 28.70 10.27
C VAL A 124 -14.20 28.84 11.70
N PRO A 125 -14.09 30.01 12.36
CA PRO A 125 -14.75 30.24 13.64
C PRO A 125 -16.26 30.11 13.49
N PHE A 126 -16.93 29.40 14.41
CA PHE A 126 -18.37 29.15 14.30
C PHE A 126 -19.20 30.44 14.19
N GLN A 127 -18.80 31.49 14.91
CA GLN A 127 -19.46 32.80 14.82
C GLN A 127 -19.42 33.41 13.41
N GLN A 128 -18.35 33.17 12.64
CA GLN A 128 -18.27 33.64 11.25
C GLN A 128 -19.08 32.73 10.33
N PHE A 129 -19.00 31.42 10.54
CA PHE A 129 -19.80 30.45 9.82
C PHE A 129 -21.30 30.78 9.90
N GLU A 130 -21.82 31.08 11.08
CA GLU A 130 -23.23 31.43 11.27
C GLU A 130 -23.65 32.69 10.49
N LYS A 131 -22.75 33.68 10.37
CA LYS A 131 -22.98 34.91 9.60
C LYS A 131 -22.93 34.70 8.09
N HIS A 132 -22.46 33.55 7.62
CA HIS A 132 -22.41 33.28 6.17
C HIS A 132 -23.80 33.08 5.58
N GLU A 133 -24.78 32.69 6.39
CA GLU A 133 -26.19 32.40 6.04
C GLU A 133 -26.39 31.26 5.02
N LYS A 134 -25.30 30.72 4.47
CA LYS A 134 -25.23 29.58 3.57
C LYS A 134 -23.81 28.98 3.56
N LEU A 135 -23.67 27.78 3.00
CA LEU A 135 -22.35 27.20 2.71
C LEU A 135 -21.65 27.97 1.57
N LEU A 136 -20.63 28.73 1.93
CA LEU A 136 -19.73 29.40 0.98
C LEU A 136 -18.61 28.48 0.54
N ASN A 137 -18.10 28.65 -0.69
CA ASN A 137 -16.94 27.89 -1.11
C ASN A 137 -15.67 28.40 -0.43
N HIS A 138 -14.64 27.55 -0.38
CA HIS A 138 -13.36 27.87 0.26
C HIS A 138 -12.75 29.19 -0.20
N GLU A 139 -12.76 29.47 -1.50
CA GLU A 139 -12.16 30.69 -2.06
C GLU A 139 -12.88 31.96 -1.57
N GLU A 140 -14.20 31.96 -1.47
CA GLU A 140 -14.99 33.06 -0.92
C GLU A 140 -14.69 33.29 0.56
N VAL A 141 -14.69 32.22 1.37
CA VAL A 141 -14.40 32.30 2.82
C VAL A 141 -12.97 32.80 3.05
N ARG A 142 -12.01 32.33 2.24
CA ARG A 142 -10.61 32.79 2.27
C ARG A 142 -10.48 34.27 1.93
N GLN A 143 -11.17 34.75 0.88
CA GLN A 143 -11.12 36.15 0.46
C GLN A 143 -11.73 37.11 1.49
N ARG A 144 -12.70 36.64 2.28
CA ARG A 144 -13.27 37.39 3.41
C ARG A 144 -12.33 37.49 4.61
N GLY A 145 -11.30 36.63 4.68
CA GLY A 145 -10.42 36.53 5.84
C GLY A 145 -10.99 35.70 7.00
N ASP A 146 -12.02 34.88 6.72
CA ASP A 146 -12.71 34.08 7.75
C ASP A 146 -12.01 32.74 8.04
N ILE A 147 -10.98 32.38 7.26
CA ILE A 147 -10.23 31.12 7.40
C ILE A 147 -9.02 31.28 8.31
N ILE A 148 -8.85 30.33 9.23
CA ILE A 148 -7.60 30.07 9.95
C ILE A 148 -6.90 28.88 9.29
N THR A 149 -5.66 29.09 8.87
CA THR A 149 -4.87 28.07 8.16
C THR A 149 -3.76 27.53 9.05
N LEU A 150 -3.66 26.20 9.16
CA LEU A 150 -2.62 25.50 9.90
C LEU A 150 -1.84 24.57 8.97
N ASP A 151 -0.58 24.91 8.70
CA ASP A 151 0.21 24.27 7.64
C ASP A 151 0.88 22.94 8.02
N THR A 152 1.02 22.65 9.32
CA THR A 152 1.72 21.46 9.81
C THR A 152 0.84 20.63 10.73
N TYR A 153 1.09 19.33 10.80
CA TYR A 153 0.35 18.42 11.66
C TYR A 153 0.48 18.82 13.14
N GLU A 154 1.67 19.25 13.55
CA GLU A 154 1.96 19.71 14.91
C GLU A 154 1.17 20.97 15.28
N HIS A 155 1.02 21.91 14.34
CA HIS A 155 0.17 23.10 14.56
C HIS A 155 -1.29 22.71 14.74
N VAL A 156 -1.79 21.74 13.96
CA VAL A 156 -3.16 21.24 14.09
C VAL A 156 -3.37 20.60 15.45
N LEU A 157 -2.46 19.72 15.89
CA LEU A 157 -2.55 19.10 17.21
C LEU A 157 -2.50 20.12 18.34
N ALA A 158 -1.57 21.08 18.28
CA ALA A 158 -1.44 22.12 19.30
C ALA A 158 -2.69 23.02 19.36
N PHE A 159 -3.25 23.35 18.19
CA PHE A 159 -4.49 24.11 18.08
C PHE A 159 -5.67 23.33 18.64
N SER A 160 -5.87 22.08 18.21
CA SER A 160 -6.91 21.18 18.71
C SER A 160 -6.77 20.82 20.18
N ALA A 161 -5.60 20.95 20.80
CA ALA A 161 -5.45 20.78 22.25
C ALA A 161 -5.88 22.01 23.05
N LYS A 162 -5.85 23.19 22.41
CA LYS A 162 -6.14 24.48 23.05
C LYS A 162 -7.57 24.97 22.81
N PHE A 163 -8.10 24.75 21.62
CA PHE A 163 -9.41 25.24 21.20
C PHE A 163 -10.34 24.08 20.89
N PRO A 164 -11.65 24.21 21.18
CA PRO A 164 -12.62 23.24 20.73
C PRO A 164 -12.69 23.25 19.20
N THR A 165 -12.54 22.06 18.61
CA THR A 165 -12.54 21.87 17.16
C THR A 165 -13.55 20.81 16.77
N MET A 166 -14.30 21.05 15.71
CA MET A 166 -15.37 20.15 15.24
C MET A 166 -15.22 19.85 13.76
N PHE A 167 -15.11 18.56 13.45
CA PHE A 167 -15.22 18.06 12.08
C PHE A 167 -16.70 17.86 11.76
N ILE A 168 -17.19 18.46 10.70
CA ILE A 168 -18.58 18.32 10.26
C ILE A 168 -18.59 17.44 9.01
N SER A 169 -19.14 16.24 9.13
CA SER A 169 -19.35 15.34 8.00
C SER A 169 -20.79 15.42 7.51
N HIS A 170 -20.97 15.48 6.20
CA HIS A 170 -22.29 15.49 5.59
C HIS A 170 -22.24 14.89 4.18
N GLN A 171 -23.43 14.67 3.62
CA GLN A 171 -23.58 14.33 2.22
C GLN A 171 -23.91 15.54 1.35
N TRP A 172 -23.42 15.55 0.12
CA TRP A 172 -23.74 16.60 -0.85
C TRP A 172 -25.16 16.38 -1.37
N LEU A 173 -25.95 17.44 -1.38
CA LEU A 173 -27.32 17.46 -1.89
C LEU A 173 -27.41 17.79 -3.38
N GLY A 174 -26.31 18.14 -4.02
CA GLY A 174 -26.24 18.42 -5.45
C GLY A 174 -24.96 17.88 -6.07
N VAL A 175 -24.95 17.81 -7.41
CA VAL A 175 -23.79 17.35 -8.21
C VAL A 175 -22.69 18.42 -8.23
N HIS A 176 -23.07 19.70 -8.26
CA HIS A 176 -22.14 20.83 -8.38
C HIS A 176 -22.06 21.68 -7.12
N GLU A 177 -23.07 21.63 -6.26
CA GLU A 177 -23.17 22.43 -5.04
C GLU A 177 -23.62 21.51 -3.89
N PRO A 178 -22.96 21.58 -2.71
CA PRO A 178 -23.24 20.68 -1.60
C PRO A 178 -24.62 20.89 -0.97
N ASP A 179 -25.17 22.11 -1.02
CA ASP A 179 -26.43 22.44 -0.36
C ASP A 179 -27.25 23.50 -1.11
N PRO A 180 -27.77 23.20 -2.31
CA PRO A 180 -28.44 24.19 -3.18
C PRO A 180 -29.65 24.88 -2.53
N ASN A 181 -30.29 24.22 -1.57
CA ASN A 181 -31.51 24.69 -0.90
C ASN A 181 -31.27 25.12 0.55
N ASN A 182 -30.01 25.26 0.97
CA ASN A 182 -29.64 25.70 2.32
C ASN A 182 -30.22 24.83 3.46
N ARG A 183 -30.43 23.53 3.19
CA ARG A 183 -31.00 22.56 4.15
C ARG A 183 -29.91 22.09 5.12
N HIS A 184 -28.78 21.67 4.59
CA HIS A 184 -27.65 21.19 5.39
C HIS A 184 -27.04 22.30 6.23
N TYR A 185 -26.87 23.50 5.70
CA TYR A 185 -26.36 24.65 6.45
C TYR A 185 -27.19 24.93 7.70
N ARG A 186 -28.52 24.99 7.56
CA ARG A 186 -29.43 25.21 8.70
C ARG A 186 -29.32 24.08 9.73
N ALA A 187 -29.24 22.83 9.27
CA ALA A 187 -29.04 21.68 10.14
C ALA A 187 -27.66 21.70 10.82
N MET A 188 -26.61 22.13 10.13
CA MET A 188 -25.26 22.33 10.69
C MET A 188 -25.30 23.35 11.83
N VAL A 189 -25.84 24.55 11.59
CA VAL A 189 -25.94 25.59 12.63
C VAL A 189 -26.72 25.08 13.84
N ALA A 190 -27.89 24.45 13.62
CA ALA A 190 -28.70 23.89 14.71
C ALA A 190 -27.97 22.79 15.49
N GLY A 191 -27.32 21.86 14.79
CA GLY A 191 -26.55 20.77 15.40
C GLY A 191 -25.32 21.27 16.17
N ILE A 192 -24.61 22.26 15.65
CA ILE A 192 -23.47 22.91 16.34
C ILE A 192 -23.96 23.60 17.61
N LYS A 193 -25.07 24.35 17.57
CA LYS A 193 -25.63 24.99 18.76
C LYS A 193 -26.07 23.96 19.80
N ALA A 194 -26.73 22.89 19.37
CA ALA A 194 -27.09 21.78 20.26
C ALA A 194 -25.84 21.17 20.92
N MET A 195 -24.75 21.00 20.18
CA MET A 195 -23.46 20.54 20.69
C MET A 195 -22.88 21.53 21.71
N CYS A 196 -22.86 22.83 21.41
CA CYS A 196 -22.37 23.87 22.30
C CYS A 196 -23.13 23.89 23.62
N ILE A 197 -24.47 23.85 23.57
CA ILE A 197 -25.32 23.80 24.76
C ILE A 197 -25.05 22.53 25.57
N LYS A 198 -25.07 21.36 24.90
CA LYS A 198 -24.90 20.07 25.56
C LYS A 198 -23.54 19.96 26.25
N HIS A 199 -22.47 20.41 25.60
CA HIS A 199 -21.10 20.28 26.09
C HIS A 199 -20.55 21.54 26.76
N LYS A 200 -21.40 22.55 27.00
CA LYS A 200 -21.03 23.85 27.58
C LYS A 200 -19.84 24.51 26.86
N ILE A 201 -19.79 24.38 25.53
CA ILE A 201 -18.76 24.99 24.69
C ILE A 201 -19.21 26.41 24.36
N PRO A 202 -18.43 27.46 24.68
CA PRO A 202 -18.74 28.82 24.21
C PRO A 202 -18.68 28.88 22.69
N GLU A 203 -19.74 29.36 22.04
CA GLU A 203 -19.88 29.41 20.58
C GLU A 203 -18.75 30.21 19.92
N GLU A 204 -18.28 31.28 20.56
CA GLU A 204 -17.19 32.14 20.13
C GLU A 204 -15.81 31.45 20.14
N SER A 205 -15.68 30.34 20.86
CA SER A 205 -14.42 29.60 21.00
C SER A 205 -14.32 28.40 20.05
N LEU A 206 -15.42 28.02 19.40
CA LEU A 206 -15.50 26.84 18.55
C LEU A 206 -15.01 27.11 17.13
N PHE A 207 -14.14 26.22 16.65
CA PHE A 207 -13.66 26.21 15.27
C PHE A 207 -14.18 24.98 14.54
N ILE A 208 -14.73 25.19 13.36
CA ILE A 208 -15.31 24.12 12.56
C ILE A 208 -14.51 23.87 11.29
N TRP A 209 -14.56 22.63 10.84
CA TRP A 209 -14.04 22.20 9.55
C TRP A 209 -15.21 21.55 8.78
N VAL A 210 -15.46 22.01 7.55
CA VAL A 210 -16.50 21.49 6.64
C VAL A 210 -15.88 21.41 5.25
N ASP A 211 -15.99 20.27 4.57
CA ASP A 211 -15.28 19.99 3.32
C ASP A 211 -15.40 21.12 2.27
N TYR A 212 -16.58 21.68 2.01
CA TYR A 212 -16.77 22.67 0.94
C TYR A 212 -16.04 24.00 1.15
N MET A 213 -15.96 24.46 2.41
CA MET A 213 -15.28 25.72 2.77
C MET A 213 -13.85 25.53 3.25
N SER A 214 -13.52 24.34 3.72
CA SER A 214 -12.19 24.00 4.19
C SER A 214 -11.30 23.41 3.09
N ILE A 215 -11.88 22.95 1.98
CA ILE A 215 -11.16 22.41 0.81
C ILE A 215 -11.29 23.37 -0.38
N PRO A 216 -10.19 23.74 -1.07
CA PRO A 216 -10.24 24.52 -2.30
C PRO A 216 -11.18 23.91 -3.35
N GLN A 217 -12.07 24.71 -3.92
CA GLN A 217 -13.05 24.25 -4.91
C GLN A 217 -12.64 24.59 -6.34
N VAL A 218 -11.88 25.67 -6.53
CA VAL A 218 -11.53 26.21 -7.85
C VAL A 218 -10.30 25.54 -8.44
N ASN A 219 -9.23 25.36 -7.66
CA ASN A 219 -7.99 24.74 -8.14
C ASN A 219 -8.02 23.22 -7.94
N PRO A 220 -8.09 22.41 -9.02
CA PRO A 220 -8.22 20.96 -8.90
C PRO A 220 -7.03 20.29 -8.20
N LYS A 221 -5.82 20.86 -8.32
CA LYS A 221 -4.61 20.29 -7.71
C LYS A 221 -4.55 20.57 -6.21
N LEU A 222 -4.92 21.77 -5.78
CA LEU A 222 -5.05 22.06 -4.35
C LEU A 222 -6.19 21.27 -3.72
N ARG A 223 -7.31 21.11 -4.45
CA ARG A 223 -8.41 20.24 -4.05
C ARG A 223 -7.97 18.80 -3.85
N GLU A 224 -7.23 18.24 -4.81
CA GLU A 224 -6.70 16.87 -4.74
C GLU A 224 -5.74 16.69 -3.55
N LEU A 225 -4.83 17.64 -3.30
CA LEU A 225 -3.93 17.62 -2.14
C LEU A 225 -4.70 17.67 -0.82
N SER A 226 -5.74 18.50 -0.73
CA SER A 226 -6.57 18.62 0.46
C SER A 226 -7.44 17.38 0.71
N ILE A 227 -8.06 16.82 -0.34
CA ILE A 227 -8.79 15.54 -0.26
C ILE A 227 -7.84 14.42 0.20
N SER A 228 -6.58 14.40 -0.26
CA SER A 228 -5.60 13.40 0.19
C SER A 228 -5.27 13.49 1.69
N SER A 229 -5.57 14.63 2.33
CA SER A 229 -5.36 14.88 3.76
C SER A 229 -6.64 14.73 4.59
N LEU A 230 -7.77 14.36 3.97
CA LEU A 230 -9.09 14.33 4.62
C LEU A 230 -9.13 13.44 5.87
N ALA A 231 -8.52 12.26 5.80
CA ALA A 231 -8.41 11.35 6.93
C ALA A 231 -7.63 11.97 8.10
N VAL A 232 -6.63 12.81 7.82
CA VAL A 232 -5.88 13.52 8.86
C VAL A 232 -6.80 14.51 9.55
N TYR A 233 -7.56 15.30 8.78
CA TYR A 233 -8.50 16.29 9.30
C TYR A 233 -9.57 15.64 10.19
N SER A 234 -10.16 14.52 9.78
CA SER A 234 -11.19 13.87 10.60
C SER A 234 -10.61 13.17 11.82
N SER A 235 -9.34 12.76 11.80
CA SER A 235 -8.72 12.00 12.88
C SER A 235 -8.32 12.84 14.11
N VAL A 236 -8.00 14.13 13.93
CA VAL A 236 -7.37 14.97 14.98
C VAL A 236 -8.27 16.01 15.63
N LEU A 237 -9.53 16.12 15.20
CA LEU A 237 -10.49 17.08 15.73
C LEU A 237 -11.24 16.47 16.93
N GLN A 238 -11.52 17.30 17.93
CA GLN A 238 -12.10 16.85 19.20
C GLN A 238 -13.50 16.26 19.01
N TYR A 239 -14.34 16.96 18.25
CA TYR A 239 -15.72 16.57 17.98
C TYR A 239 -15.89 16.15 16.52
N PHE A 240 -16.72 15.15 16.29
CA PHE A 240 -17.14 14.71 14.96
C PHE A 240 -18.66 14.75 14.88
N LEU A 241 -19.20 15.73 14.15
CA LEU A 241 -20.64 15.95 14.02
C LEU A 241 -21.09 15.54 12.62
N ILE A 242 -21.99 14.56 12.58
CA ILE A 242 -22.65 14.08 11.36
C ILE A 242 -23.93 14.86 11.17
N ILE A 243 -24.08 15.44 9.98
CA ILE A 243 -25.29 16.14 9.56
C ILE A 243 -25.98 15.29 8.51
N ALA A 244 -27.09 14.66 8.91
CA ALA A 244 -27.85 13.75 8.06
C ALA A 244 -29.37 14.05 8.12
N PRO A 245 -29.77 15.27 7.75
CA PRO A 245 -31.18 15.66 7.74
C PRO A 245 -31.99 14.85 6.73
N ASN A 246 -33.28 14.63 7.01
CA ASN A 246 -34.21 14.07 6.04
C ASN A 246 -34.53 15.10 4.95
N CYS A 247 -33.98 14.92 3.76
CA CYS A 247 -34.17 15.83 2.63
C CYS A 247 -34.17 15.10 1.28
N ILE A 248 -34.29 15.85 0.18
CA ILE A 248 -34.28 15.33 -1.19
C ILE A 248 -33.03 15.87 -1.90
N HIS A 249 -32.28 14.97 -2.53
CA HIS A 249 -31.15 15.36 -3.38
C HIS A 249 -31.66 16.19 -4.56
N TYR A 250 -31.07 17.37 -4.78
CA TYR A 250 -31.48 18.35 -5.78
C TYR A 250 -31.51 17.79 -7.20
N ASP A 251 -30.41 17.20 -7.68
CA ASP A 251 -30.38 16.69 -9.06
C ASP A 251 -31.06 15.31 -9.23
N LYS A 252 -30.82 14.39 -8.29
CA LYS A 252 -31.25 12.99 -8.40
C LYS A 252 -32.69 12.76 -7.96
N GLN A 253 -33.30 13.70 -7.23
CA GLN A 253 -34.66 13.60 -6.68
C GLN A 253 -34.88 12.34 -5.83
N ILE A 254 -33.82 11.87 -5.15
CA ILE A 254 -33.85 10.72 -4.23
C ILE A 254 -33.85 11.21 -2.79
N LYS A 255 -34.42 10.40 -1.89
CA LYS A 255 -34.36 10.65 -0.45
C LYS A 255 -32.91 10.59 0.04
N VAL A 256 -32.59 11.52 0.93
CA VAL A 256 -31.30 11.70 1.58
C VAL A 256 -31.55 11.83 3.08
N ASP A 257 -30.84 11.03 3.88
CA ASP A 257 -31.07 10.79 5.30
C ASP A 257 -29.85 10.08 5.94
N THR A 258 -30.00 9.66 7.20
CA THR A 258 -28.99 8.90 7.95
C THR A 258 -28.55 7.61 7.26
N ASP A 259 -29.49 6.84 6.71
CA ASP A 259 -29.18 5.54 6.08
C ASP A 259 -28.36 5.72 4.80
N THR A 260 -28.72 6.72 4.00
CA THR A 260 -27.98 7.07 2.78
C THR A 260 -26.61 7.68 3.09
N TYR A 261 -26.49 8.49 4.15
CA TYR A 261 -25.20 8.98 4.65
C TYR A 261 -24.27 7.81 5.00
N GLN A 262 -24.76 6.84 5.79
CA GLN A 262 -23.94 5.73 6.26
C GLN A 262 -23.56 4.73 5.16
N LYS A 263 -24.15 4.83 3.97
CA LYS A 263 -23.73 4.08 2.79
C LYS A 263 -22.60 4.75 2.02
N ARG A 264 -22.33 6.04 2.20
CA ARG A 264 -21.31 6.75 1.40
C ARG A 264 -19.89 6.34 1.81
N GLY A 265 -19.10 5.91 0.83
CA GLY A 265 -17.74 5.44 1.07
C GLY A 265 -16.79 6.50 1.67
N TRP A 266 -16.85 7.74 1.19
CA TRP A 266 -16.07 8.86 1.75
C TRP A 266 -16.45 9.17 3.20
N CYS A 267 -17.74 9.17 3.52
CA CYS A 267 -18.22 9.41 4.89
C CYS A 267 -17.82 8.26 5.84
N ARG A 268 -17.87 6.99 5.37
CA ARG A 268 -17.34 5.84 6.12
C ARG A 268 -15.85 6.01 6.43
N MET A 269 -15.09 6.44 5.42
CA MET A 269 -13.66 6.70 5.54
C MET A 269 -13.38 7.77 6.61
N GLU A 270 -14.01 8.95 6.52
CA GLU A 270 -13.86 10.01 7.54
C GLU A 270 -14.12 9.51 8.97
N GLN A 271 -15.16 8.69 9.15
CA GLN A 271 -15.50 8.08 10.43
C GLN A 271 -14.45 7.09 10.91
N TRP A 272 -13.98 6.17 10.05
CA TRP A 272 -12.90 5.25 10.42
C TRP A 272 -11.62 6.00 10.82
N ALA A 273 -11.28 7.08 10.12
CA ALA A 273 -10.16 7.94 10.51
C ALA A 273 -10.36 8.58 11.90
N ARG A 274 -11.57 9.09 12.19
CA ARG A 274 -11.90 9.60 13.52
C ARG A 274 -11.79 8.53 14.61
N MET A 275 -12.32 7.34 14.34
CA MET A 275 -12.28 6.20 15.25
C MET A 275 -10.84 5.74 15.56
N THR A 276 -9.96 5.81 14.55
CA THR A 276 -8.57 5.35 14.68
C THR A 276 -7.76 6.21 15.65
N VAL A 277 -7.87 7.54 15.57
CA VAL A 277 -7.02 8.45 16.37
C VAL A 277 -7.78 9.07 17.53
N GLY A 278 -9.03 9.49 17.35
CA GLY A 278 -9.83 10.13 18.39
C GLY A 278 -10.66 9.14 19.23
N GLY A 279 -10.72 7.87 18.86
CA GLY A 279 -11.59 6.87 19.49
C GLY A 279 -13.06 7.01 19.11
N LEU A 280 -13.95 6.33 19.83
CA LEU A 280 -15.40 6.33 19.58
C LEU A 280 -16.13 7.50 20.28
N GLU A 281 -15.48 8.12 21.26
CA GLU A 281 -16.01 9.27 22.00
C GLU A 281 -16.02 10.53 21.14
N GLY A 282 -16.93 11.47 21.45
CA GLY A 282 -17.01 12.76 20.76
C GLY A 282 -17.63 12.70 19.35
N MET A 283 -18.22 11.56 18.98
CA MET A 283 -18.95 11.38 17.71
C MET A 283 -20.46 11.54 17.92
N PHE A 284 -21.08 12.42 17.14
CA PHE A 284 -22.49 12.78 17.26
C PHE A 284 -23.17 12.83 15.90
N MET A 285 -24.48 12.64 15.88
CA MET A 285 -25.33 12.80 14.72
C MET A 285 -26.45 13.79 15.02
N PHE A 286 -26.76 14.62 14.04
CA PHE A 286 -27.93 15.50 14.03
C PHE A 286 -28.78 15.24 12.78
N ASP A 287 -30.05 14.87 12.99
CA ASP A 287 -31.02 14.45 11.95
C ASP A 287 -32.13 15.49 11.69
N GLU A 288 -31.86 16.77 12.01
CA GLU A 288 -32.79 17.91 12.14
C GLU A 288 -33.60 17.96 13.44
N VAL A 289 -33.84 16.82 14.09
CA VAL A 289 -34.72 16.76 15.26
C VAL A 289 -33.90 16.75 16.54
N GLU A 290 -32.89 15.89 16.61
CA GLU A 290 -32.14 15.69 17.84
C GLU A 290 -30.66 15.40 17.61
N LEU A 291 -29.86 15.79 18.62
CA LEU A 291 -28.44 15.51 18.70
C LEU A 291 -28.19 14.21 19.47
N LYS A 292 -27.77 13.17 18.77
CA LYS A 292 -27.54 11.83 19.32
C LYS A 292 -26.05 11.52 19.40
N PRO A 293 -25.53 11.03 20.54
CA PRO A 293 -24.19 10.42 20.56
C PRO A 293 -24.22 9.11 19.77
N LEU A 294 -23.15 8.84 19.01
CA LEU A 294 -23.00 7.56 18.34
C LEU A 294 -22.50 6.51 19.34
N LYS A 295 -23.33 5.50 19.60
CA LYS A 295 -23.00 4.38 20.51
C LYS A 295 -23.30 3.00 19.92
N ASP A 296 -23.87 2.94 18.71
CA ASP A 296 -24.29 1.70 18.08
C ASP A 296 -23.09 0.94 17.49
N PRO A 297 -22.77 -0.29 17.95
CA PRO A 297 -21.71 -1.11 17.38
C PRO A 297 -21.87 -1.36 15.88
N LYS A 298 -23.12 -1.50 15.40
CA LYS A 298 -23.42 -1.69 13.98
C LYS A 298 -22.96 -0.47 13.17
N TRP A 299 -23.11 0.73 13.73
CA TRP A 299 -22.67 1.97 13.10
C TRP A 299 -21.16 1.97 12.87
N PHE A 300 -20.38 1.62 13.91
CA PHE A 300 -18.92 1.54 13.82
C PHE A 300 -18.45 0.45 12.86
N MET A 301 -19.14 -0.70 12.84
CA MET A 301 -18.91 -1.74 11.84
C MET A 301 -19.17 -1.20 10.43
N ASP A 302 -20.29 -0.54 10.17
CA ASP A 302 -20.59 0.02 8.84
C ASP A 302 -19.51 1.05 8.41
N SER A 303 -18.98 1.83 9.36
CA SER A 303 -17.92 2.82 9.11
C SER A 303 -16.58 2.22 8.66
N ILE A 304 -16.18 1.04 9.16
CA ILE A 304 -14.94 0.40 8.71
C ILE A 304 -15.09 -0.31 7.35
N HIS A 305 -16.31 -0.58 6.89
CA HIS A 305 -16.60 -1.18 5.58
C HIS A 305 -16.59 -0.13 4.44
N VAL A 306 -15.51 0.64 4.34
CA VAL A 306 -15.36 1.74 3.37
C VAL A 306 -15.55 1.28 1.92
N PHE A 307 -14.99 0.12 1.57
CA PHE A 307 -14.99 -0.39 0.19
C PHE A 307 -16.32 -1.02 -0.25
N GLU A 308 -17.23 -1.23 0.69
CA GLU A 308 -18.63 -1.59 0.41
C GLU A 308 -19.53 -0.36 0.28
N GLY A 309 -19.00 0.84 0.57
CA GLY A 309 -19.73 2.08 0.43
C GLY A 309 -19.95 2.49 -1.03
N ASP A 310 -20.95 3.35 -1.20
CA ASP A 310 -21.33 4.02 -2.43
C ASP A 310 -20.38 5.20 -2.71
N PHE A 311 -19.80 5.21 -3.90
CA PHE A 311 -18.96 6.31 -4.39
C PHE A 311 -19.58 6.90 -5.64
N THR A 312 -19.49 8.22 -5.79
CA THR A 312 -19.88 8.90 -7.03
C THR A 312 -18.98 8.46 -8.18
N ASP A 313 -17.67 8.35 -7.94
CA ASP A 313 -16.70 7.78 -8.87
C ASP A 313 -16.14 6.46 -8.29
N PRO A 314 -16.42 5.30 -8.89
CA PRO A 314 -15.87 4.02 -8.44
C PRO A 314 -14.34 3.98 -8.37
N ALA A 315 -13.63 4.81 -9.15
CA ALA A 315 -12.17 4.90 -9.10
C ALA A 315 -11.65 5.51 -7.79
N ASP A 316 -12.50 6.22 -7.03
CA ASP A 316 -12.13 6.76 -5.71
C ASP A 316 -11.76 5.65 -4.72
N LYS A 317 -12.31 4.43 -4.87
CA LYS A 317 -11.91 3.28 -4.04
C LYS A 317 -10.40 3.04 -4.11
N GLN A 318 -9.78 3.17 -5.28
CA GLN A 318 -8.34 3.00 -5.42
C GLN A 318 -7.55 4.11 -4.72
N LYS A 319 -8.07 5.34 -4.69
CA LYS A 319 -7.45 6.48 -4.01
C LYS A 319 -7.40 6.28 -2.50
N LEU A 320 -8.35 5.51 -1.95
CA LEU A 320 -8.45 5.26 -0.51
C LEU A 320 -7.58 4.11 0.00
N VAL A 321 -7.00 3.28 -0.88
CA VAL A 321 -6.20 2.11 -0.46
C VAL A 321 -5.05 2.51 0.47
N ASP A 322 -4.27 3.54 0.11
CA ASP A 322 -3.12 3.96 0.90
C ASP A 322 -3.56 4.59 2.23
N THR A 323 -4.64 5.37 2.22
CA THR A 323 -5.22 5.93 3.44
C THR A 323 -5.70 4.84 4.40
N SER A 324 -6.41 3.82 3.89
CA SER A 324 -6.88 2.68 4.68
C SER A 324 -5.75 1.82 5.23
N ILE A 325 -4.68 1.61 4.44
CA ILE A 325 -3.44 0.96 4.91
C ILE A 325 -2.82 1.78 6.05
N GLY A 326 -2.75 3.11 5.89
CA GLY A 326 -2.19 3.99 6.90
C GLY A 326 -2.97 3.93 8.21
N LEU A 327 -4.30 3.98 8.14
CA LEU A 327 -5.16 3.88 9.32
C LEU A 327 -5.05 2.53 10.02
N TRP A 328 -4.97 1.46 9.24
CA TRP A 328 -4.74 0.14 9.80
C TRP A 328 -3.40 0.03 10.52
N ALA A 329 -2.33 0.57 9.91
CA ALA A 329 -1.02 0.63 10.53
C ALA A 329 -1.08 1.36 11.88
N HIS A 330 -1.75 2.52 11.95
CA HIS A 330 -1.92 3.27 13.21
C HIS A 330 -2.74 2.50 14.24
N THR A 331 -3.85 1.88 13.84
CA THR A 331 -4.69 1.07 14.74
C THR A 331 -3.90 -0.08 15.36
N MET A 332 -3.06 -0.77 14.57
CA MET A 332 -2.22 -1.85 15.08
C MET A 332 -1.11 -1.36 16.01
N MET A 333 -0.43 -0.27 15.66
CA MET A 333 0.61 0.31 16.52
C MET A 333 0.05 0.76 17.86
N GLU A 334 -1.13 1.37 17.86
CA GLU A 334 -1.81 1.76 19.09
C GLU A 334 -2.20 0.54 19.93
N HIS A 335 -2.76 -0.49 19.30
CA HIS A 335 -3.08 -1.74 19.99
C HIS A 335 -1.84 -2.38 20.64
N GLN A 336 -0.70 -2.41 19.93
CA GLN A 336 0.56 -2.90 20.50
C GLN A 336 1.02 -2.06 21.70
N ASN A 337 0.92 -0.73 21.60
CA ASN A 337 1.27 0.16 22.72
C ASN A 337 0.40 -0.13 23.95
N LEU A 338 -0.91 -0.32 23.77
CA LEU A 338 -1.84 -0.65 24.85
C LEU A 338 -1.50 -1.99 25.53
N LEU A 339 -1.10 -3.02 24.77
CA LEU A 339 -0.67 -4.31 25.32
C LEU A 339 0.63 -4.21 26.13
N THR A 340 1.53 -3.31 25.76
CA THR A 340 2.81 -3.11 26.47
C THR A 340 2.69 -2.21 27.70
N SER A 341 1.74 -1.26 27.71
CA SER A 341 1.48 -0.43 28.88
C SER A 341 0.81 -1.26 29.99
N SER A 342 1.58 -1.64 31.01
CA SER A 342 1.19 -2.57 32.09
C SER A 342 0.05 -2.10 33.00
N THR A 343 -0.66 -1.04 32.65
CA THR A 343 -1.85 -0.58 33.35
C THR A 343 -3.03 -1.49 32.98
N LYS A 344 -3.28 -2.50 33.82
CA LYS A 344 -4.54 -3.23 33.86
C LYS A 344 -5.70 -2.24 33.98
N ARG A 345 -6.38 -1.93 32.88
CA ARG A 345 -7.74 -1.42 32.94
C ARG A 345 -8.65 -2.63 33.00
N ASP A 346 -9.37 -2.77 34.11
CA ASP A 346 -10.51 -3.68 34.32
C ASP A 346 -11.74 -3.22 33.52
N GLN A 347 -11.54 -2.74 32.29
CA GLN A 347 -12.63 -2.56 31.34
C GLN A 347 -12.79 -3.91 30.63
N GLY A 348 -14.03 -4.35 30.43
CA GLY A 348 -14.36 -5.63 29.81
C GLY A 348 -13.80 -5.76 28.39
N PRO A 349 -14.31 -6.67 27.55
CA PRO A 349 -13.96 -6.68 26.13
C PRO A 349 -14.52 -5.40 25.48
N ASP A 350 -13.84 -4.27 25.65
CA ASP A 350 -14.11 -3.07 24.88
C ASP A 350 -13.86 -3.46 23.43
N GLU A 351 -14.91 -3.37 22.61
CA GLU A 351 -14.83 -3.53 21.16
C GLU A 351 -13.95 -2.41 20.60
N THR A 352 -12.64 -2.62 20.65
CA THR A 352 -11.68 -1.73 20.03
C THR A 352 -11.87 -1.75 18.51
N VAL A 353 -11.53 -0.65 17.85
CA VAL A 353 -11.46 -0.58 16.38
C VAL A 353 -10.59 -1.72 15.83
N TYR A 354 -9.52 -2.09 16.54
CA TYR A 354 -8.67 -3.23 16.21
C TYR A 354 -9.44 -4.56 16.15
N SER A 355 -10.20 -4.90 17.20
CA SER A 355 -10.98 -6.14 17.24
C SER A 355 -12.07 -6.19 16.16
N LEU A 356 -12.75 -5.06 15.92
CA LEU A 356 -13.76 -4.95 14.87
C LEU A 356 -13.17 -5.21 13.48
N ILE A 357 -12.03 -4.58 13.17
CA ILE A 357 -11.33 -4.78 11.90
C ILE A 357 -10.84 -6.23 11.76
N GLN A 358 -10.27 -6.82 12.82
CA GLN A 358 -9.79 -8.20 12.74
C GLN A 358 -10.91 -9.20 12.47
N GLN A 359 -12.08 -9.02 13.09
CA GLN A 359 -13.24 -9.88 12.85
C GLN A 359 -13.76 -9.80 11.40
N HIS A 360 -13.64 -8.63 10.76
CA HIS A 360 -14.16 -8.35 9.42
C HIS A 360 -13.06 -8.07 8.39
N LYS A 361 -11.84 -8.58 8.61
CA LYS A 361 -10.65 -8.18 7.84
C LYS A 361 -10.81 -8.37 6.33
N SER A 362 -11.45 -9.44 5.89
CA SER A 362 -11.62 -9.75 4.45
C SER A 362 -12.59 -8.81 3.72
N THR A 363 -13.58 -8.27 4.42
CA THR A 363 -14.56 -7.32 3.86
C THR A 363 -14.08 -5.88 4.00
N VAL A 364 -13.38 -5.55 5.09
CA VAL A 364 -12.70 -4.26 5.29
C VAL A 364 -11.58 -4.07 4.26
N PHE A 365 -10.82 -5.13 3.95
CA PHE A 365 -9.72 -5.11 2.98
C PHE A 365 -9.93 -6.12 1.83
N PRO A 366 -10.82 -5.83 0.87
CA PRO A 366 -11.04 -6.75 -0.23
C PRO A 366 -9.78 -6.95 -1.08
N LYS A 367 -9.41 -8.22 -1.32
CA LYS A 367 -8.20 -8.58 -2.09
C LYS A 367 -8.13 -7.94 -3.48
N ALA A 368 -9.28 -7.62 -4.08
CA ALA A 368 -9.36 -6.94 -5.37
C ALA A 368 -8.68 -5.56 -5.38
N TYR A 369 -8.66 -4.86 -4.24
CA TYR A 369 -8.02 -3.55 -4.09
C TYR A 369 -6.65 -3.65 -3.40
N PHE A 370 -6.55 -4.50 -2.37
CA PHE A 370 -5.39 -4.53 -1.49
C PHE A 370 -4.32 -5.55 -1.89
N GLY A 371 -4.65 -6.58 -2.67
CA GLY A 371 -3.71 -7.66 -3.00
C GLY A 371 -3.12 -8.31 -1.73
N ASP A 372 -1.79 -8.29 -1.61
CA ASP A 372 -0.99 -8.78 -0.49
C ASP A 372 -0.54 -7.67 0.48
N LEU A 373 -0.97 -6.41 0.27
CA LEU A 373 -0.47 -5.25 1.04
C LEU A 373 -0.77 -5.35 2.53
N VAL A 374 -1.95 -5.86 2.91
CA VAL A 374 -2.36 -5.96 4.32
C VAL A 374 -1.53 -7.01 5.06
N ASP A 375 -1.34 -8.18 4.45
CA ASP A 375 -0.53 -9.25 5.05
C ASP A 375 0.96 -8.83 5.13
N MET A 376 1.42 -8.09 4.12
CA MET A 376 2.76 -7.51 4.11
C MET A 376 2.93 -6.45 5.20
N LEU A 377 1.94 -5.57 5.41
CA LEU A 377 1.95 -4.58 6.48
C LEU A 377 2.03 -5.26 7.85
N GLU A 378 1.18 -6.24 8.12
CA GLU A 378 1.15 -6.95 9.40
C GLU A 378 2.46 -7.66 9.69
N SER A 379 3.04 -8.34 8.68
CA SER A 379 4.31 -9.05 8.82
C SER A 379 5.51 -8.11 8.99
N ASN A 380 5.40 -6.86 8.57
CA ASN A 380 6.49 -5.87 8.56
C ASN A 380 6.15 -4.62 9.40
N LEU A 381 5.19 -4.71 10.32
CA LEU A 381 4.77 -3.59 11.14
C LEU A 381 5.93 -2.95 11.93
N PRO A 382 6.88 -3.71 12.52
CA PRO A 382 8.05 -3.11 13.19
C PRO A 382 8.88 -2.22 12.28
N TYR A 383 9.13 -2.65 11.03
CA TYR A 383 9.84 -1.86 10.03
C TYR A 383 9.08 -0.58 9.69
N VAL A 384 7.77 -0.68 9.44
CA VAL A 384 6.91 0.48 9.13
C VAL A 384 6.88 1.49 10.30
N ALA A 385 6.77 1.00 11.54
CA ALA A 385 6.80 1.82 12.74
C ALA A 385 8.16 2.52 12.95
N GLU A 386 9.28 1.86 12.62
CA GLU A 386 10.61 2.47 12.65
C GLU A 386 10.75 3.61 11.62
N GLN A 387 10.27 3.40 10.39
CA GLN A 387 10.31 4.43 9.34
C GLN A 387 9.49 5.69 9.70
N GLN A 388 8.41 5.55 10.48
CA GLN A 388 7.67 6.70 10.99
C GLN A 388 8.48 7.54 12.00
N LYS A 389 9.38 6.92 12.78
CA LYS A 389 10.22 7.63 13.77
C LYS A 389 11.33 8.43 13.11
N VAL A 390 11.98 7.88 12.08
CA VAL A 390 13.12 8.53 11.38
C VAL A 390 12.73 9.89 10.77
N GLY A 391 11.45 10.10 10.45
CA GLY A 391 10.95 11.40 10.00
C GLY A 391 10.77 12.46 11.09
N LYS A 392 10.70 12.07 12.37
CA LYS A 392 10.50 12.97 13.53
C LYS A 392 11.81 13.55 14.05
N ASP A 393 12.93 12.86 13.85
CA ASP A 393 14.26 13.28 14.33
C ASP A 393 14.92 14.34 13.43
N GLY A 394 14.17 14.91 12.48
CA GLY A 394 14.60 16.04 11.67
C GLY A 394 14.97 17.24 12.56
N LYS A 395 16.26 17.61 12.54
CA LYS A 395 16.93 18.72 13.25
C LYS A 395 16.44 20.15 12.89
N GLY A 396 15.14 20.38 12.76
CA GLY A 396 14.56 21.72 12.62
C GLY A 396 13.06 21.62 12.92
N MET A 397 12.48 22.29 13.89
CA MET A 397 12.63 23.69 14.27
C MET A 397 12.65 23.80 15.80
N ASP A 398 13.62 24.51 16.38
CA ASP A 398 13.44 25.11 17.70
C ASP A 398 12.80 26.48 17.44
N GLY A 399 11.53 26.46 17.04
CA GLY A 399 10.72 27.65 16.87
C GLY A 399 9.69 27.66 17.98
N ASP A 400 9.70 28.69 18.82
CA ASP A 400 8.55 28.98 19.68
C ASP A 400 7.29 29.03 18.80
N ILE A 401 6.26 28.25 19.14
CA ILE A 401 4.94 28.33 18.47
C ILE A 401 4.30 29.64 18.94
N LEU A 402 4.71 30.74 18.31
CA LEU A 402 4.08 32.05 18.42
C LEU A 402 2.85 32.03 17.54
N PHE A 403 1.69 31.79 18.15
CA PHE A 403 0.42 32.14 17.51
C PHE A 403 0.43 33.64 17.21
N PRO A 404 0.03 34.08 16.01
CA PRO A 404 -0.10 35.51 15.71
C PRO A 404 -0.92 36.20 16.80
N HIS A 405 -0.34 37.22 17.44
CA HIS A 405 -1.00 38.00 18.49
C HIS A 405 -2.32 38.63 17.98
N GLU A 406 -2.52 38.74 16.67
CA GLU A 406 -3.73 39.25 16.05
C GLU A 406 -4.95 38.32 16.17
N LEU A 407 -4.76 37.01 16.37
CA LEU A 407 -5.87 36.05 16.59
C LEU A 407 -6.44 36.06 18.02
N LEU A 408 -5.83 36.82 18.93
CA LEU A 408 -6.26 36.96 20.34
C LEU A 408 -7.19 38.16 20.60
N PHE A 409 -7.53 38.96 19.58
CA PHE A 409 -8.39 40.14 19.76
C PHE A 409 -9.90 39.86 19.83
N LEU A 410 -10.34 38.60 19.90
CA LEU A 410 -11.76 38.25 20.11
C LEU A 410 -12.10 37.87 21.56
N SER A 411 -11.18 38.00 22.50
CA SER A 411 -11.46 37.83 23.93
C SER A 411 -10.72 38.89 24.75
N GLU A 412 -11.36 40.05 24.92
CA GLU A 412 -10.96 40.98 25.97
C GLU A 412 -11.28 40.31 27.33
N GLY A 413 -10.23 39.89 28.04
CA GLY A 413 -10.34 39.54 29.46
C GLY A 413 -9.71 38.24 29.91
N SER A 414 -8.45 37.92 29.57
CA SER A 414 -7.61 37.09 30.45
C SER A 414 -6.11 37.22 30.17
N SER A 415 -5.33 37.06 31.24
CA SER A 415 -3.90 37.35 31.45
C SER A 415 -2.91 37.00 30.30
N PRO A 416 -1.91 37.86 30.02
CA PRO A 416 -0.86 37.55 29.05
C PRO A 416 0.26 36.70 29.68
N ASN A 417 0.84 35.79 28.89
CA ASN A 417 1.99 34.91 29.16
C ASN A 417 1.69 33.53 29.76
N ARG A 418 1.30 32.59 28.89
CA ARG A 418 1.72 31.18 29.03
C ARG A 418 2.55 30.80 27.80
N LYS A 419 3.88 30.89 27.92
CA LYS A 419 4.81 30.32 26.93
C LYS A 419 4.75 28.80 27.05
N LEU A 420 4.43 28.13 25.94
CA LEU A 420 4.43 26.66 25.87
C LEU A 420 5.76 26.19 25.28
N THR A 421 6.75 25.91 26.13
CA THR A 421 7.99 25.22 25.70
C THR A 421 7.72 23.71 25.63
N LEU A 422 7.68 23.15 24.43
CA LEU A 422 7.46 21.71 24.18
C LEU A 422 8.81 21.00 23.93
N LYS A 423 9.10 19.91 24.66
CA LYS A 423 10.27 19.03 24.43
C LYS A 423 9.93 17.90 23.45
N ARG A 424 10.89 17.51 22.61
CA ARG A 424 10.72 16.94 21.26
C ARG A 424 10.19 15.49 21.11
N ASP A 425 10.43 14.55 22.03
CA ASP A 425 10.38 13.13 21.60
C ASP A 425 9.12 12.32 21.99
N SER A 426 8.14 12.93 22.68
CA SER A 426 6.88 12.28 23.09
C SER A 426 5.61 13.09 22.80
N THR A 427 5.73 14.17 22.04
CA THR A 427 4.67 15.19 21.88
C THR A 427 3.44 14.70 21.16
N VAL A 428 3.55 14.01 20.03
CA VAL A 428 2.38 13.63 19.21
C VAL A 428 1.42 12.71 19.97
N PHE A 429 1.93 11.64 20.59
CA PHE A 429 1.09 10.73 21.37
C PHE A 429 0.54 11.41 22.64
N ALA A 430 1.32 12.28 23.28
CA ALA A 430 0.83 13.07 24.42
C ALA A 430 -0.28 14.04 23.97
N LEU A 431 -0.16 14.69 22.82
CA LEU A 431 -1.16 15.57 22.24
C LEU A 431 -2.43 14.81 21.84
N HIS A 432 -2.30 13.61 21.24
CA HIS A 432 -3.46 12.73 20.99
C HIS A 432 -4.14 12.33 22.30
N ALA A 433 -3.37 11.94 23.31
CA ALA A 433 -3.91 11.61 24.63
C ALA A 433 -4.59 12.81 25.30
N MET A 434 -4.03 14.02 25.15
CA MET A 434 -4.65 15.26 25.64
C MET A 434 -5.94 15.59 24.90
N ILE A 435 -5.97 15.44 23.56
CA ILE A 435 -7.19 15.62 22.77
C ILE A 435 -8.28 14.66 23.26
N ARG A 436 -7.95 13.37 23.43
CA ARG A 436 -8.89 12.37 23.97
C ARG A 436 -9.34 12.71 25.38
N ALA A 437 -8.42 13.08 26.28
CA ALA A 437 -8.74 13.43 27.66
C ALA A 437 -9.62 14.69 27.75
N ASN A 438 -9.37 15.69 26.90
CA ASN A 438 -10.23 16.88 26.82
C ASN A 438 -11.64 16.51 26.34
N THR A 439 -11.77 15.66 25.32
CA THR A 439 -13.08 15.15 24.88
C THR A 439 -13.78 14.38 25.99
N ALA A 440 -13.07 13.46 26.67
CA ALA A 440 -13.61 12.61 27.73
C ALA A 440 -14.04 13.40 28.98
N ASN A 441 -13.24 14.36 29.43
CA ASN A 441 -13.54 15.20 30.59
C ASN A 441 -14.79 16.06 30.35
N VAL A 442 -14.94 16.60 29.14
CA VAL A 442 -16.15 17.35 28.76
C VAL A 442 -17.37 16.44 28.73
N THR A 443 -17.24 15.15 28.41
CA THR A 443 -18.36 14.20 28.47
C THR A 443 -18.68 13.70 29.88
N ALA A 444 -17.68 13.51 30.75
CA ALA A 444 -17.85 12.90 32.07
C ALA A 444 -18.43 13.85 33.13
N ASP A 445 -18.08 15.15 33.08
CA ASP A 445 -18.62 16.19 34.00
C ASP A 445 -20.12 16.50 33.80
N LEU A 446 -20.81 15.76 32.93
CA LEU A 446 -22.21 15.99 32.54
C LEU A 446 -23.13 14.77 32.72
N ASP A 447 -22.57 13.56 32.81
CA ASP A 447 -23.32 12.35 33.15
C ASP A 447 -23.48 12.17 34.70
N ALA A 448 -22.80 13.02 35.49
CA ALA A 448 -22.93 13.16 36.94
C ALA A 448 -23.72 14.44 37.29
#